data_AF-A0A506R5Z0-F1
#
_entry.id   AF-A0A506R5Z0-F1
#
_cell.length_a   1.000
_cell.length_b   1.000
_cell.length_c   1.000
_cell.angle_alpha   90.00
_cell.angle_beta   90.00
_cell.angle_gamma   90.00
#
_symmetry.space_group_name_H-M   'P 1'
#
loop_
_entity.id
_entity.type
_entity.pdbx_description
1 polymer ?
#
loop_
_entity_poly.entity_id
_entity_poly.type
_entity_poly.pdbx_seq_one_letter_code
_entity_poly.pdbx_strand_id
1 'polypeptide(L)'
;MKLALLTLTFGLLLTGCTVTAETPALVEQANPIVFNAVPVKGESLLPVANNVLEGWLVTSEQSGLTWLTPDFQSQHQWQGHISQADWRWLNNDTLLIAALDNNTTALHLLTLDTHTGQFTSQLQVPSDIADRETVCLQQSGEHYFLFSTDARGLLTHSLLQLSPSNWQIADVRTLMIGPNISSCSVADDTATLYLAEEEIGIWQYEADSEGENGRILDYFPNTPEIESVSALPDGRYFAVATSEPVIHQRSDNNTAWPVEAQWELKSIRVASTEQGLIAGIYDEASNTLFSLDLPGDPVTREVVSRTDMLTADAQTTPVNRYGDAADDPAFWINTQAPADSLILGTDKKFGLNVYSLDGTLQQSLPVGRVNNVDVRQGIASGHDMVDIAVASNRSSQSLSVFSINQQGSVALLDNLPTRLSDVYGLCTGVINNRLQVVVNDTDGRFEHYALTIENSHASAQLVSEFTLPSQPEGCVIDDATSTLYYGEESTGIWMRHLTTVGASPELIAGTNAQVHADIEGMDIYRFNNQRYLIVSSQGNSRFAVYALDDNHRLLGTFGIAINHVAGIDGVSETDGLAVTSHALGDDYPMGMLVVQDGRNVMPAAPQNFKILNGEKLVEFIQRHQ
;
A
#
# COMPACT_ATOMS: atom_id res chain seq x y z
N MET A 1 37.13 55.99 -17.86
CA MET A 1 37.59 55.32 -19.10
C MET A 1 37.69 53.83 -18.79
N LYS A 2 37.10 52.99 -19.64
CA LYS A 2 36.73 51.57 -19.47
C LYS A 2 37.87 50.62 -19.06
N LEU A 3 37.56 49.58 -18.27
CA LEU A 3 37.67 48.13 -18.59
C LEU A 3 37.31 47.32 -17.32
N ALA A 4 36.12 46.71 -17.25
CA ALA A 4 35.76 45.35 -17.68
C ALA A 4 35.84 44.34 -16.52
N LEU A 5 34.70 44.14 -15.86
CA LEU A 5 34.41 43.09 -14.89
C LEU A 5 34.07 41.81 -15.68
N LEU A 6 34.83 40.74 -15.49
CA LEU A 6 34.57 39.44 -16.10
C LEU A 6 33.80 38.58 -15.07
N THR A 7 32.47 38.53 -15.20
CA THR A 7 31.62 37.59 -14.48
C THR A 7 31.69 36.23 -15.18
N LEU A 8 32.25 35.23 -14.49
CA LEU A 8 32.26 33.84 -14.92
C LEU A 8 30.91 33.21 -14.53
N THR A 9 29.97 33.12 -15.47
CA THR A 9 28.76 32.31 -15.33
C THR A 9 29.11 30.86 -15.64
N PHE A 10 29.07 30.01 -14.62
CA PHE A 10 29.12 28.55 -14.77
C PHE A 10 27.74 28.10 -15.25
N GLY A 11 27.60 27.84 -16.54
CA GLY A 11 26.41 27.19 -17.10
C GLY A 11 26.46 25.71 -16.75
N LEU A 12 25.60 25.26 -15.83
CA LEU A 12 25.28 23.85 -15.71
C LEU A 12 24.52 23.43 -16.97
N LEU A 13 25.18 22.65 -17.83
CA LEU A 13 24.51 21.84 -18.84
C LEU A 13 23.83 20.68 -18.10
N LEU A 14 22.55 20.85 -17.78
CA LEU A 14 21.66 19.74 -17.47
C LEU A 14 21.47 18.93 -18.74
N THR A 15 22.26 17.87 -18.91
CA THR A 15 21.91 16.77 -19.82
C THR A 15 20.73 16.04 -19.20
N GLY A 16 19.52 16.48 -19.53
CA GLY A 16 18.33 15.69 -19.26
C GLY A 16 18.46 14.37 -20.00
N CYS A 17 18.57 13.27 -19.26
CA CYS A 17 18.29 11.96 -19.83
C CYS A 17 16.78 11.93 -20.07
N THR A 18 16.35 12.34 -21.26
CA THR A 18 15.03 11.98 -21.77
C THR A 18 15.09 10.50 -22.09
N VAL A 19 14.71 9.66 -21.12
CA VAL A 19 14.25 8.32 -21.45
C VAL A 19 12.89 8.51 -22.11
N THR A 20 12.89 8.79 -23.41
CA THR A 20 11.72 8.51 -24.23
C THR A 20 11.59 6.99 -24.20
N ALA A 21 10.67 6.49 -23.37
CA ALA A 21 10.19 5.13 -23.54
C ALA A 21 9.65 5.05 -24.97
N GLU A 22 10.41 4.43 -25.87
CA GLU A 22 9.93 4.13 -27.21
C GLU A 22 8.75 3.18 -27.05
N THR A 23 7.55 3.64 -27.38
CA THR A 23 6.37 2.78 -27.46
C THR A 23 6.69 1.68 -28.48
N PRO A 24 6.58 0.39 -28.12
CA PRO A 24 6.84 -0.70 -29.06
C PRO A 24 6.02 -0.51 -30.34
N ALA A 25 6.66 -0.69 -31.50
CA ALA A 25 6.01 -0.53 -32.79
C ALA A 25 4.81 -1.48 -32.90
N LEU A 26 3.64 -0.94 -33.30
CA LEU A 26 2.43 -1.73 -33.55
C LEU A 26 2.70 -2.77 -34.64
N VAL A 27 2.44 -4.04 -34.34
CA VAL A 27 2.44 -5.11 -35.35
C VAL A 27 1.01 -5.30 -35.84
N GLU A 28 0.75 -4.88 -37.08
CA GLU A 28 -0.53 -5.11 -37.75
C GLU A 28 -0.62 -6.59 -38.18
N GLN A 29 -1.60 -7.33 -37.67
CA GLN A 29 -1.81 -8.74 -38.05
C GLN A 29 -2.77 -8.88 -39.23
N ALA A 30 -2.41 -9.74 -40.19
CA ALA A 30 -3.14 -9.93 -41.45
C ALA A 30 -4.24 -11.02 -41.41
N ASN A 31 -4.45 -11.70 -40.29
CA ASN A 31 -5.49 -12.73 -40.19
C ASN A 31 -6.84 -12.10 -39.83
N PRO A 32 -7.90 -12.30 -40.64
CA PRO A 32 -9.21 -11.71 -40.36
C PRO A 32 -9.85 -12.36 -39.13
N ILE A 33 -10.30 -11.52 -38.20
CA ILE A 33 -11.13 -11.93 -37.06
C ILE A 33 -12.56 -12.20 -37.56
N VAL A 34 -13.18 -13.27 -37.08
CA VAL A 34 -14.56 -13.63 -37.42
C VAL A 34 -15.51 -13.07 -36.37
N PHE A 35 -16.44 -12.22 -36.80
CA PHE A 35 -17.47 -11.62 -35.96
C PHE A 35 -18.79 -12.38 -36.10
N ASN A 36 -19.30 -12.89 -34.99
CA ASN A 36 -20.57 -13.62 -34.96
C ASN A 36 -21.64 -12.77 -34.31
N ALA A 37 -22.66 -12.37 -35.08
CA ALA A 37 -23.72 -11.51 -34.57
C ALA A 37 -24.56 -12.24 -33.51
N VAL A 38 -24.77 -11.60 -32.37
CA VAL A 38 -25.55 -12.13 -31.25
C VAL A 38 -27.00 -11.68 -31.41
N PRO A 39 -27.99 -12.59 -31.33
CA PRO A 39 -29.40 -12.28 -31.60
C PRO A 39 -30.12 -11.60 -30.42
N VAL A 40 -29.43 -10.73 -29.69
CA VAL A 40 -29.92 -9.99 -28.52
C VAL A 40 -29.48 -8.52 -28.64
N LYS A 41 -30.30 -7.60 -28.14
CA LYS A 41 -30.00 -6.16 -28.11
C LYS A 41 -29.39 -5.77 -26.76
N GLY A 42 -28.46 -4.82 -26.79
CA GLY A 42 -27.76 -4.29 -25.63
C GLY A 42 -26.53 -3.51 -26.08
N GLU A 43 -25.84 -2.89 -25.13
CA GLU A 43 -24.71 -2.00 -25.37
C GLU A 43 -23.36 -2.62 -24.93
N SER A 44 -23.38 -3.76 -24.23
CA SER A 44 -22.19 -4.57 -23.97
C SER A 44 -22.50 -6.06 -23.84
N LEU A 45 -21.53 -6.90 -24.21
CA LEU A 45 -21.57 -8.36 -24.13
C LEU A 45 -20.35 -8.85 -23.34
N LEU A 46 -20.55 -9.24 -22.09
CA LEU A 46 -19.50 -9.69 -21.19
C LEU A 46 -19.41 -11.23 -21.22
N PRO A 47 -18.33 -11.83 -21.72
CA PRO A 47 -18.11 -13.26 -21.56
C PRO A 47 -17.93 -13.59 -20.08
N VAL A 48 -18.61 -14.64 -19.60
CA VAL A 48 -18.41 -15.20 -18.26
C VAL A 48 -17.69 -16.53 -18.42
N ALA A 49 -16.45 -16.59 -17.94
CA ALA A 49 -15.59 -17.75 -18.12
C ALA A 49 -14.91 -18.19 -16.82
N ASN A 50 -14.71 -19.50 -16.70
CA ASN A 50 -13.87 -20.14 -15.70
C ASN A 50 -13.18 -21.35 -16.35
N ASN A 51 -12.03 -21.12 -17.00
CA ASN A 51 -11.37 -22.05 -17.92
C ASN A 51 -12.18 -22.42 -19.17
N VAL A 52 -13.51 -22.44 -19.09
CA VAL A 52 -14.45 -22.59 -20.19
C VAL A 52 -15.46 -21.45 -20.17
N LEU A 53 -16.12 -21.20 -21.31
CA LEU A 53 -17.21 -20.24 -21.39
C LEU A 53 -18.48 -20.80 -20.73
N GLU A 54 -18.94 -20.15 -19.67
CA GLU A 54 -20.15 -20.52 -18.93
C GLU A 54 -21.40 -19.80 -19.47
N GLY A 55 -21.22 -18.62 -20.07
CA GLY A 55 -22.28 -17.87 -20.69
C GLY A 55 -21.90 -16.41 -20.92
N TRP A 56 -22.91 -15.57 -21.08
CA TRP A 56 -22.72 -14.15 -21.37
C TRP A 56 -23.67 -13.29 -20.56
N LEU A 57 -23.14 -12.17 -20.06
CA LEU A 57 -23.94 -11.11 -19.44
C LEU A 57 -24.08 -9.96 -20.44
N VAL A 58 -25.31 -9.58 -20.77
CA VAL A 58 -25.59 -8.43 -21.63
C VAL A 58 -26.06 -7.26 -20.78
N THR A 59 -25.45 -6.09 -20.98
CA THR A 59 -25.95 -4.82 -20.43
C THR A 59 -26.90 -4.16 -21.43
N SER A 60 -27.97 -3.56 -20.91
CA SER A 60 -28.96 -2.85 -21.70
C SER A 60 -29.49 -1.62 -20.97
N GLU A 61 -29.35 -0.45 -21.58
CA GLU A 61 -29.94 0.78 -21.04
C GLU A 61 -31.48 0.75 -21.06
N GLN A 62 -32.08 -0.06 -21.92
CA GLN A 62 -33.54 -0.18 -22.04
C GLN A 62 -34.13 -1.29 -21.20
N SER A 63 -33.31 -2.32 -20.89
CA SER A 63 -33.84 -3.61 -20.46
C SER A 63 -33.06 -4.24 -19.31
N GLY A 64 -31.96 -3.64 -18.87
CA GLY A 64 -31.19 -4.03 -17.70
C GLY A 64 -30.15 -5.10 -18.02
N LEU A 65 -30.08 -6.14 -17.20
CA LEU A 65 -29.12 -7.23 -17.39
C LEU A 65 -29.80 -8.47 -17.93
N THR A 66 -29.19 -9.13 -18.92
CA THR A 66 -29.67 -10.42 -19.44
C THR A 66 -28.58 -11.47 -19.34
N TRP A 67 -28.91 -12.63 -18.77
CA TRP A 67 -28.06 -13.82 -18.78
C TRP A 67 -28.36 -14.69 -20.00
N LEU A 68 -27.32 -14.99 -20.77
CA LEU A 68 -27.36 -15.88 -21.92
C LEU A 68 -26.49 -17.12 -21.67
N THR A 69 -26.94 -18.26 -22.17
CA THR A 69 -26.11 -19.46 -22.29
C THR A 69 -24.99 -19.25 -23.32
N PRO A 70 -23.98 -20.15 -23.40
CA PRO A 70 -22.91 -20.07 -24.40
C PRO A 70 -23.39 -19.99 -25.86
N ASP A 71 -24.57 -20.53 -26.16
CA ASP A 71 -25.25 -20.52 -27.47
C ASP A 71 -26.27 -19.37 -27.63
N PHE A 72 -26.15 -18.32 -26.82
CA PHE A 72 -26.95 -17.09 -26.86
C PHE A 72 -28.45 -17.28 -26.57
N GLN A 73 -28.84 -18.35 -25.87
CA GLN A 73 -30.23 -18.51 -25.42
C GLN A 73 -30.46 -17.70 -24.15
N SER A 74 -31.37 -16.73 -24.23
CA SER A 74 -31.77 -15.92 -23.08
C SER A 74 -32.47 -16.76 -22.02
N GLN A 75 -32.00 -16.68 -20.77
CA GLN A 75 -32.57 -17.40 -19.64
C GLN A 75 -33.45 -16.49 -18.78
N HIS A 76 -32.84 -15.43 -18.24
CA HIS A 76 -33.44 -14.53 -17.28
C HIS A 76 -32.91 -13.12 -17.47
N GLN A 77 -33.72 -12.19 -17.02
CA GLN A 77 -33.47 -10.76 -17.14
C GLN A 77 -33.73 -10.07 -15.82
N TRP A 78 -32.79 -9.24 -15.39
CA TRP A 78 -32.96 -8.30 -14.30
C TRP A 78 -33.31 -6.93 -14.87
N GLN A 79 -34.48 -6.41 -14.50
CA GLN A 79 -35.02 -5.16 -15.05
C GLN A 79 -34.32 -3.94 -14.46
N GLY A 80 -33.82 -3.05 -15.31
CA GLY A 80 -33.17 -1.79 -14.95
C GLY A 80 -32.73 -1.04 -16.21
N HIS A 81 -31.92 0.01 -16.05
CA HIS A 81 -31.36 0.77 -17.18
C HIS A 81 -29.84 0.72 -17.11
N ILE A 82 -29.25 -0.43 -17.41
CA ILE A 82 -27.83 -0.66 -17.09
C ILE A 82 -26.93 -0.26 -18.26
N SER A 83 -26.10 0.77 -18.06
CA SER A 83 -25.11 1.22 -19.03
C SER A 83 -23.80 0.44 -18.93
N GLN A 84 -23.35 0.14 -17.72
CA GLN A 84 -22.12 -0.61 -17.45
C GLN A 84 -22.31 -1.67 -16.39
N ALA A 85 -21.57 -2.76 -16.52
CA ALA A 85 -21.43 -3.76 -15.47
C ALA A 85 -20.04 -4.38 -15.49
N ASP A 86 -19.66 -4.96 -14.36
CA ASP A 86 -18.52 -5.86 -14.23
C ASP A 86 -18.90 -7.02 -13.29
N TRP A 87 -18.19 -8.14 -13.40
CA TRP A 87 -18.49 -9.35 -12.63
C TRP A 87 -17.22 -10.03 -12.09
N ARG A 88 -17.37 -10.74 -10.96
CA ARG A 88 -16.38 -11.68 -10.42
C ARG A 88 -17.09 -12.92 -9.88
N TRP A 89 -16.39 -14.06 -9.86
CA TRP A 89 -16.92 -15.27 -9.22
C TRP A 89 -16.90 -15.11 -7.70
N LEU A 90 -18.05 -15.30 -7.04
CA LEU A 90 -18.12 -15.44 -5.57
C LEU A 90 -17.82 -16.86 -5.12
N ASN A 91 -18.22 -17.81 -5.95
CA ASN A 91 -17.99 -19.24 -5.82
C ASN A 91 -18.14 -19.86 -7.22
N ASN A 92 -18.12 -21.18 -7.33
CA ASN A 92 -18.13 -21.87 -8.62
C ASN A 92 -19.37 -21.59 -9.48
N ASP A 93 -20.49 -21.22 -8.87
CA ASP A 93 -21.80 -21.18 -9.55
C ASP A 93 -22.49 -19.81 -9.40
N THR A 94 -21.90 -18.88 -8.66
CA THR A 94 -22.47 -17.56 -8.36
C THR A 94 -21.53 -16.44 -8.76
N LEU A 95 -22.03 -15.51 -9.57
CA LEU A 95 -21.35 -14.25 -9.86
C LEU A 95 -21.75 -13.18 -8.85
N LEU A 96 -20.78 -12.37 -8.44
CA LEU A 96 -20.97 -10.99 -7.98
C LEU A 96 -21.00 -10.10 -9.21
N ILE A 97 -21.99 -9.21 -9.30
CA ILE A 97 -22.12 -8.23 -10.38
C ILE A 97 -22.25 -6.84 -9.77
N ALA A 98 -21.43 -5.90 -10.23
CA ALA A 98 -21.62 -4.48 -10.02
C ALA A 98 -22.21 -3.88 -11.29
N ALA A 99 -23.33 -3.17 -11.18
CA ALA A 99 -24.01 -2.56 -12.31
C ALA A 99 -24.34 -1.09 -12.05
N LEU A 100 -24.16 -0.26 -13.07
CA LEU A 100 -24.46 1.17 -13.07
C LEU A 100 -25.78 1.42 -13.80
N ASP A 101 -26.76 1.98 -13.09
CA ASP A 101 -28.04 2.35 -13.68
C ASP A 101 -27.98 3.79 -14.25
N ASN A 102 -28.16 3.93 -15.57
CA ASN A 102 -28.03 5.17 -16.32
C ASN A 102 -29.13 6.20 -16.00
N ASN A 103 -30.28 5.77 -15.47
CA ASN A 103 -31.38 6.67 -15.14
C ASN A 103 -31.25 7.26 -13.73
N THR A 104 -30.73 6.47 -12.80
CA THR A 104 -30.65 6.83 -11.37
C THR A 104 -29.23 7.09 -10.87
N THR A 105 -28.23 6.80 -11.71
CA THR A 105 -26.79 6.80 -11.42
C THR A 105 -26.38 5.89 -10.25
N ALA A 106 -27.32 5.05 -9.78
CA ALA A 106 -27.13 4.16 -8.65
C ALA A 106 -26.22 2.98 -8.99
N LEU A 107 -25.54 2.48 -7.96
CA LEU A 107 -24.92 1.17 -7.93
C LEU A 107 -25.92 0.11 -7.56
N HIS A 108 -25.90 -0.96 -8.32
CA HIS A 108 -26.51 -2.22 -7.94
C HIS A 108 -25.42 -3.26 -7.75
N LEU A 109 -25.37 -3.85 -6.56
CA LEU A 109 -24.66 -5.10 -6.32
C LEU A 109 -25.66 -6.24 -6.36
N LEU A 110 -25.44 -7.16 -7.29
CA LEU A 110 -26.32 -8.28 -7.58
C LEU A 110 -25.53 -9.59 -7.47
N THR A 111 -26.25 -10.68 -7.25
CA THR A 111 -25.73 -12.03 -7.48
C THR A 111 -26.48 -12.70 -8.62
N LEU A 112 -25.77 -13.50 -9.42
CA LEU A 112 -26.35 -14.35 -10.46
C LEU A 112 -25.93 -15.80 -10.22
N ASP A 113 -26.91 -16.69 -10.06
CA ASP A 113 -26.67 -18.14 -10.11
C ASP A 113 -26.61 -18.58 -11.58
N THR A 114 -25.47 -19.09 -12.03
CA THR A 114 -25.22 -19.39 -13.45
C THR A 114 -25.98 -20.61 -13.96
N HIS A 115 -26.40 -21.51 -13.07
CA HIS A 115 -27.16 -22.71 -13.41
C HIS A 115 -28.64 -22.41 -13.65
N THR A 116 -29.22 -21.56 -12.79
CA THR A 116 -30.64 -21.18 -12.84
C THR A 116 -30.87 -19.90 -13.66
N GLY A 117 -29.83 -19.08 -13.83
CA GLY A 117 -29.90 -17.72 -14.39
C GLY A 117 -30.55 -16.71 -13.44
N GLN A 118 -30.80 -17.06 -12.17
CA GLN A 118 -31.55 -16.20 -11.28
C GLN A 118 -30.69 -15.05 -10.73
N PHE A 119 -31.11 -13.81 -11.00
CA PHE A 119 -30.55 -12.62 -10.37
C PHE A 119 -31.16 -12.37 -8.98
N THR A 120 -30.35 -11.91 -8.03
CA THR A 120 -30.80 -11.43 -6.72
C THR A 120 -30.14 -10.08 -6.42
N SER A 121 -30.94 -9.07 -6.06
CA SER A 121 -30.43 -7.77 -5.62
C SER A 121 -29.98 -7.83 -4.17
N GLN A 122 -28.74 -7.42 -3.90
CA GLN A 122 -28.14 -7.49 -2.57
C GLN A 122 -28.02 -6.10 -1.94
N LEU A 123 -27.55 -5.12 -2.71
CA LEU A 123 -27.36 -3.75 -2.25
C LEU A 123 -27.60 -2.76 -3.39
N GLN A 124 -28.23 -1.64 -3.08
CA GLN A 124 -28.30 -0.48 -3.95
C GLN A 124 -27.67 0.72 -3.25
N VAL A 125 -26.73 1.39 -3.91
CA VAL A 125 -26.08 2.60 -3.39
C VAL A 125 -26.40 3.78 -4.32
N PRO A 126 -27.12 4.81 -3.85
CA PRO A 126 -27.41 5.99 -4.66
C PRO A 126 -26.16 6.85 -4.87
N SER A 127 -26.18 7.69 -5.90
CA SER A 127 -25.14 8.70 -6.14
C SER A 127 -25.73 10.10 -6.03
N ASP A 128 -25.83 10.62 -4.80
CA ASP A 128 -26.56 11.86 -4.53
C ASP A 128 -25.77 13.14 -4.85
N ILE A 129 -24.44 13.04 -5.00
CA ILE A 129 -23.55 14.20 -5.11
C ILE A 129 -23.15 14.48 -6.56
N ALA A 130 -22.89 13.43 -7.34
CA ALA A 130 -22.46 13.51 -8.73
C ALA A 130 -22.87 12.25 -9.48
N ASP A 131 -23.08 12.38 -10.79
CA ASP A 131 -23.37 11.24 -11.63
C ASP A 131 -22.16 10.32 -11.70
N ARG A 132 -22.42 9.03 -11.53
CA ARG A 132 -21.38 8.01 -11.61
C ARG A 132 -21.16 7.62 -13.07
N GLU A 133 -19.90 7.57 -13.47
CA GLU A 133 -19.50 7.36 -14.87
C GLU A 133 -19.09 5.92 -15.13
N THR A 134 -18.31 5.29 -14.24
CA THR A 134 -17.84 3.91 -14.42
C THR A 134 -17.95 3.06 -13.16
N VAL A 135 -18.00 1.74 -13.36
CA VAL A 135 -17.90 0.72 -12.30
C VAL A 135 -17.09 -0.48 -12.76
N CYS A 136 -16.15 -0.94 -11.92
CA CYS A 136 -15.41 -2.17 -12.14
C CYS A 136 -15.10 -2.84 -10.79
N LEU A 137 -14.98 -4.16 -10.82
CA LEU A 137 -14.69 -5.00 -9.68
C LEU A 137 -13.24 -5.47 -9.72
N GLN A 138 -12.73 -5.85 -8.56
CA GLN A 138 -11.49 -6.61 -8.41
C GLN A 138 -11.71 -7.72 -7.39
N GLN A 139 -11.08 -8.87 -7.63
CA GLN A 139 -10.86 -9.86 -6.59
C GLN A 139 -9.38 -9.87 -6.21
N SER A 140 -9.07 -9.59 -4.94
CA SER A 140 -7.72 -9.69 -4.39
C SER A 140 -7.73 -10.63 -3.18
N GLY A 141 -7.18 -11.83 -3.37
CA GLY A 141 -7.30 -12.92 -2.40
C GLY A 141 -8.76 -13.30 -2.12
N GLU A 142 -9.17 -13.17 -0.85
CA GLU A 142 -10.55 -13.41 -0.40
C GLU A 142 -11.42 -12.16 -0.40
N HIS A 143 -10.84 -11.00 -0.71
CA HIS A 143 -11.53 -9.71 -0.69
C HIS A 143 -11.99 -9.30 -2.09
N TYR A 144 -13.11 -8.59 -2.12
CA TYR A 144 -13.64 -7.97 -3.32
C TYR A 144 -13.63 -6.47 -3.15
N PHE A 145 -13.10 -5.78 -4.15
CA PHE A 145 -13.06 -4.34 -4.21
C PHE A 145 -13.90 -3.83 -5.38
N LEU A 146 -14.35 -2.60 -5.24
CA LEU A 146 -15.11 -1.86 -6.24
C LEU A 146 -14.40 -0.54 -6.51
N PHE A 147 -14.23 -0.24 -7.79
CA PHE A 147 -13.79 1.05 -8.29
C PHE A 147 -14.96 1.74 -8.99
N SER A 148 -15.11 3.03 -8.71
CA SER A 148 -16.23 3.83 -9.20
C SER A 148 -15.76 5.25 -9.48
N THR A 149 -15.95 5.75 -10.69
CA THR A 149 -15.63 7.15 -11.04
C THR A 149 -16.87 8.02 -11.12
N ASP A 150 -16.77 9.32 -10.87
CA ASP A 150 -17.88 10.26 -11.00
C ASP A 150 -17.55 11.51 -11.81
N ALA A 151 -18.59 12.26 -12.20
CA ALA A 151 -18.51 13.46 -13.02
C ALA A 151 -17.72 14.63 -12.41
N ARG A 152 -17.22 14.52 -11.17
CA ARG A 152 -16.28 15.47 -10.56
C ARG A 152 -14.82 15.11 -10.87
N GLY A 153 -14.59 13.98 -11.54
CA GLY A 153 -13.28 13.40 -11.78
C GLY A 153 -12.68 12.75 -10.54
N LEU A 154 -13.54 12.21 -9.66
CA LEU A 154 -13.13 11.42 -8.50
C LEU A 154 -13.29 9.94 -8.80
N LEU A 155 -12.32 9.15 -8.37
CA LEU A 155 -12.42 7.71 -8.24
C LEU A 155 -12.56 7.35 -6.76
N THR A 156 -13.56 6.55 -6.42
CA THR A 156 -13.69 5.89 -5.12
C THR A 156 -13.31 4.43 -5.26
N HIS A 157 -12.35 4.00 -4.44
CA HIS A 157 -11.97 2.61 -4.22
C HIS A 157 -12.60 2.14 -2.91
N SER A 158 -13.43 1.11 -2.96
CA SER A 158 -14.17 0.63 -1.79
C SER A 158 -14.03 -0.88 -1.62
N LEU A 159 -13.94 -1.33 -0.36
CA LEU A 159 -14.01 -2.72 0.03
C LEU A 159 -15.47 -3.17 0.11
N LEU A 160 -15.78 -4.32 -0.48
CA LEU A 160 -17.09 -4.96 -0.37
C LEU A 160 -17.10 -5.92 0.83
N GLN A 161 -17.90 -5.58 1.83
CA GLN A 161 -18.13 -6.43 3.01
C GLN A 161 -19.33 -7.34 2.75
N LEU A 162 -19.04 -8.54 2.25
CA LEU A 162 -20.03 -9.49 1.80
C LEU A 162 -20.40 -10.47 2.93
N SER A 163 -21.59 -10.31 3.51
CA SER A 163 -22.16 -11.30 4.43
C SER A 163 -23.46 -11.88 3.87
N PRO A 164 -23.89 -13.09 4.28
CA PRO A 164 -25.10 -13.72 3.74
C PRO A 164 -26.39 -12.89 3.87
N SER A 165 -26.45 -11.93 4.80
CA SER A 165 -27.66 -11.15 5.09
C SER A 165 -27.47 -9.64 5.05
N ASN A 166 -26.24 -9.13 4.95
CA ASN A 166 -25.95 -7.71 5.01
C ASN A 166 -24.70 -7.39 4.18
N TRP A 167 -24.90 -6.83 2.99
CA TRP A 167 -23.82 -6.35 2.15
C TRP A 167 -23.56 -4.88 2.46
N GLN A 168 -22.30 -4.53 2.66
CA GLN A 168 -21.89 -3.15 2.92
C GLN A 168 -20.70 -2.79 2.03
N ILE A 169 -20.55 -1.49 1.80
CA ILE A 169 -19.41 -0.90 1.11
C ILE A 169 -18.70 0.00 2.11
N ALA A 170 -17.39 -0.19 2.24
CA ALA A 170 -16.53 0.65 3.05
C ALA A 170 -15.50 1.31 2.13
N ASP A 171 -15.48 2.64 2.09
CA ASP A 171 -14.51 3.36 1.27
C ASP A 171 -13.10 3.18 1.84
N VAL A 172 -12.18 2.81 0.97
CA VAL A 172 -10.75 2.67 1.25
C VAL A 172 -10.06 3.96 0.84
N ARG A 173 -10.22 4.44 -0.39
CA ARG A 173 -9.58 5.71 -0.78
C ARG A 173 -10.32 6.41 -1.88
N THR A 174 -10.05 7.71 -1.99
CA THR A 174 -10.54 8.54 -3.08
C THR A 174 -9.38 9.20 -3.80
N LEU A 175 -9.35 9.10 -5.13
CA LEU A 175 -8.32 9.68 -6.00
C LEU A 175 -8.93 10.74 -6.92
N MET A 176 -8.20 11.84 -7.13
CA MET A 176 -8.51 12.79 -8.18
C MET A 176 -7.91 12.25 -9.49
N ILE A 177 -8.75 11.85 -10.43
CA ILE A 177 -8.30 11.21 -11.67
C ILE A 177 -8.49 12.10 -12.91
N GLY A 178 -9.43 13.06 -12.85
CA GLY A 178 -9.85 13.85 -14.01
C GLY A 178 -11.22 13.41 -14.54
N PRO A 179 -11.89 14.25 -15.35
CA PRO A 179 -13.21 13.95 -15.91
C PRO A 179 -13.12 12.99 -17.12
N ASN A 180 -14.28 12.70 -17.73
CA ASN A 180 -14.42 12.01 -19.03
C ASN A 180 -13.85 10.58 -19.05
N ILE A 181 -14.12 9.83 -17.98
CA ILE A 181 -13.75 8.42 -17.94
C ILE A 181 -14.89 7.60 -18.54
N SER A 182 -14.66 7.03 -19.72
CA SER A 182 -15.66 6.25 -20.45
C SER A 182 -15.79 4.82 -19.92
N SER A 183 -14.70 4.21 -19.46
CA SER A 183 -14.66 2.81 -19.03
C SER A 183 -13.56 2.53 -18.01
N CYS A 184 -13.78 1.51 -17.17
CA CYS A 184 -12.74 0.95 -16.32
C CYS A 184 -12.71 -0.58 -16.35
N SER A 185 -11.53 -1.15 -16.06
CA SER A 185 -11.30 -2.59 -15.95
C SER A 185 -10.13 -2.86 -15.01
N VAL A 186 -10.14 -3.98 -14.29
CA VAL A 186 -9.04 -4.36 -13.38
C VAL A 186 -8.40 -5.68 -13.83
N ALA A 187 -7.07 -5.72 -13.85
CA ALA A 187 -6.28 -6.95 -13.94
C ALA A 187 -6.00 -7.46 -12.52
N ASP A 188 -6.68 -8.53 -12.11
CA ASP A 188 -6.64 -9.02 -10.74
C ASP A 188 -5.26 -9.55 -10.32
N ASP A 189 -4.53 -10.29 -11.18
CA ASP A 189 -3.27 -10.93 -10.79
C ASP A 189 -2.10 -9.92 -10.71
N THR A 190 -2.14 -8.86 -11.53
CA THR A 190 -1.15 -7.76 -11.48
C THR A 190 -1.60 -6.58 -10.62
N ALA A 191 -2.78 -6.67 -10.00
CA ALA A 191 -3.41 -5.59 -9.24
C ALA A 191 -3.39 -4.23 -9.97
N THR A 192 -3.73 -4.20 -11.26
CA THR A 192 -3.70 -2.97 -12.08
C THR A 192 -5.09 -2.53 -12.48
N LEU A 193 -5.47 -1.30 -12.15
CA LEU A 193 -6.69 -0.64 -12.60
C LEU A 193 -6.42 0.16 -13.87
N TYR A 194 -7.21 -0.09 -14.91
CA TYR A 194 -7.19 0.63 -16.17
C TYR A 194 -8.40 1.54 -16.27
N LEU A 195 -8.18 2.83 -16.55
CA LEU A 195 -9.21 3.82 -16.81
C LEU A 195 -9.05 4.37 -18.23
N ALA A 196 -10.09 4.26 -19.05
CA ALA A 196 -10.16 4.89 -20.35
C ALA A 196 -10.62 6.34 -20.19
N GLU A 197 -9.75 7.29 -20.53
CA GLU A 197 -10.10 8.71 -20.65
C GLU A 197 -10.25 9.05 -22.13
N GLU A 198 -11.43 9.57 -22.48
CA GLU A 198 -11.75 9.97 -23.85
C GLU A 198 -10.73 10.98 -24.39
N GLU A 199 -10.34 10.82 -25.66
CA GLU A 199 -9.37 11.69 -26.35
C GLU A 199 -7.96 11.76 -25.73
N ILE A 200 -7.66 10.97 -24.69
CA ILE A 200 -6.32 10.92 -24.06
C ILE A 200 -5.68 9.55 -24.21
N GLY A 201 -6.32 8.50 -23.71
CA GLY A 201 -5.75 7.15 -23.70
C GLY A 201 -6.17 6.33 -22.47
N ILE A 202 -5.33 5.36 -22.10
CA ILE A 202 -5.58 4.48 -20.96
C ILE A 202 -4.64 4.86 -19.81
N TRP A 203 -5.19 5.28 -18.69
CA TRP A 203 -4.45 5.41 -17.44
C TRP A 203 -4.38 4.08 -16.71
N GLN A 204 -3.23 3.82 -16.10
CA GLN A 204 -2.98 2.67 -15.23
C GLN A 204 -2.72 3.18 -13.81
N TYR A 205 -3.40 2.59 -12.84
CA TYR A 205 -3.26 2.86 -11.40
C TYR A 205 -3.05 1.53 -10.65
N GLU A 206 -2.42 1.59 -9.49
CA GLU A 206 -2.38 0.45 -8.57
C GLU A 206 -3.79 0.18 -8.01
N ALA A 207 -4.25 -1.06 -8.11
CA ALA A 207 -5.54 -1.50 -7.60
C ALA A 207 -5.45 -2.01 -6.15
N ASP A 208 -4.26 -2.35 -5.65
CA ASP A 208 -4.11 -2.72 -4.24
C ASP A 208 -4.57 -1.59 -3.31
N SER A 209 -5.23 -1.95 -2.22
CA SER A 209 -5.76 -1.01 -1.21
C SER A 209 -4.65 -0.13 -0.63
N GLU A 210 -3.48 -0.72 -0.47
CA GLU A 210 -2.24 -0.12 0.03
C GLU A 210 -1.29 0.30 -1.10
N GLY A 211 -1.73 0.32 -2.36
CA GLY A 211 -0.89 0.66 -3.51
C GLY A 211 -0.52 2.14 -3.55
N GLU A 212 0.51 2.51 -4.31
CA GLU A 212 0.87 3.91 -4.48
C GLU A 212 -0.22 4.71 -5.22
N ASN A 213 -0.26 6.03 -4.99
CA ASN A 213 -1.11 6.96 -5.76
C ASN A 213 -0.43 7.38 -7.08
N GLY A 214 0.33 6.47 -7.70
CA GLY A 214 1.00 6.66 -8.97
C GLY A 214 0.05 6.42 -10.15
N ARG A 215 0.41 6.95 -11.32
CA ARG A 215 -0.28 6.64 -12.56
C ARG A 215 0.62 6.66 -13.78
N ILE A 216 0.34 5.77 -14.72
CA ILE A 216 1.03 5.67 -16.01
C ILE A 216 0.00 5.90 -17.12
N LEU A 217 0.36 6.67 -18.14
CA LEU A 217 -0.48 6.88 -19.33
C LEU A 217 0.04 6.02 -20.49
N ASP A 218 -0.81 5.13 -21.00
CA ASP A 218 -0.67 4.58 -22.34
C ASP A 218 -1.38 5.50 -23.34
N TYR A 219 -0.57 6.22 -24.11
CA TYR A 219 -1.04 7.22 -25.06
C TYR A 219 -1.28 6.60 -26.45
N PHE A 220 -2.38 7.02 -27.09
CA PHE A 220 -2.74 6.60 -28.44
C PHE A 220 -2.40 7.73 -29.43
N PRO A 221 -1.53 7.52 -30.45
CA PRO A 221 -1.00 8.58 -31.30
C PRO A 221 -2.02 9.50 -31.97
N ASN A 222 -3.20 8.96 -32.33
CA ASN A 222 -4.26 9.69 -33.01
C ASN A 222 -5.33 10.25 -32.06
N THR A 223 -5.11 10.12 -30.74
CA THR A 223 -6.07 10.50 -29.68
C THR A 223 -7.50 10.10 -30.02
N PRO A 224 -7.75 8.81 -30.35
CA PRO A 224 -9.09 8.37 -30.63
C PRO A 224 -9.98 8.52 -29.39
N GLU A 225 -11.28 8.62 -29.60
CA GLU A 225 -12.29 8.61 -28.56
C GLU A 225 -12.38 7.20 -27.98
N ILE A 226 -11.47 6.87 -27.04
CA ILE A 226 -11.41 5.56 -26.42
C ILE A 226 -12.66 5.38 -25.55
N GLU A 227 -13.46 4.37 -25.87
CA GLU A 227 -14.78 4.15 -25.26
C GLU A 227 -14.77 2.98 -24.28
N SER A 228 -13.88 2.01 -24.48
CA SER A 228 -13.86 0.81 -23.67
C SER A 228 -12.48 0.23 -23.50
N VAL A 229 -12.19 -0.21 -22.29
CA VAL A 229 -11.02 -1.02 -21.93
C VAL A 229 -11.47 -2.34 -21.31
N SER A 230 -10.75 -3.42 -21.61
CA SER A 230 -10.95 -4.73 -20.99
C SER A 230 -9.60 -5.36 -20.69
N ALA A 231 -9.31 -5.54 -19.41
CA ALA A 231 -8.08 -6.17 -18.93
C ALA A 231 -8.29 -7.68 -18.73
N LEU A 232 -7.24 -8.44 -18.97
CA LEU A 232 -7.07 -9.81 -18.54
C LEU A 232 -6.33 -9.83 -17.19
N PRO A 233 -6.46 -10.90 -16.38
CA PRO A 233 -5.81 -10.97 -15.08
C PRO A 233 -4.28 -10.76 -15.13
N ASP A 234 -3.61 -11.16 -16.22
CA ASP A 234 -2.16 -11.04 -16.42
C ASP A 234 -1.68 -9.65 -16.87
N GLY A 235 -2.55 -8.63 -16.85
CA GLY A 235 -2.19 -7.25 -17.21
C GLY A 235 -2.22 -6.92 -18.71
N ARG A 236 -2.49 -7.91 -19.58
CA ARG A 236 -2.84 -7.61 -20.97
C ARG A 236 -4.19 -6.90 -21.00
N TYR A 237 -4.34 -5.87 -21.83
CA TYR A 237 -5.64 -5.23 -22.01
C TYR A 237 -5.94 -4.92 -23.46
N PHE A 238 -7.24 -4.79 -23.72
CA PHE A 238 -7.80 -4.48 -25.01
C PHE A 238 -8.53 -3.15 -24.95
N ALA A 239 -8.44 -2.36 -26.02
CA ALA A 239 -9.13 -1.08 -26.13
C ALA A 239 -9.76 -0.91 -27.52
N VAL A 240 -10.91 -0.25 -27.54
CA VAL A 240 -11.62 0.16 -28.77
C VAL A 240 -12.06 1.61 -28.67
N ALA A 241 -12.29 2.22 -29.82
CA ALA A 241 -12.75 3.59 -29.95
C ALA A 241 -13.85 3.69 -31.00
N THR A 242 -14.80 4.59 -30.82
CA THR A 242 -15.84 4.93 -31.81
C THR A 242 -15.24 5.63 -33.01
N SER A 243 -14.20 6.44 -32.82
CA SER A 243 -13.53 7.19 -33.88
C SER A 243 -12.54 6.37 -34.74
N GLU A 244 -12.24 5.12 -34.35
CA GLU A 244 -11.24 4.29 -35.03
C GLU A 244 -11.68 2.82 -35.13
N PRO A 245 -11.81 2.25 -36.35
CA PRO A 245 -12.25 0.87 -36.55
C PRO A 245 -11.09 -0.11 -36.32
N VAL A 246 -10.56 -0.16 -35.10
CA VAL A 246 -9.43 -1.01 -34.71
C VAL A 246 -9.67 -1.58 -33.30
N ILE A 247 -9.34 -2.86 -33.14
CA ILE A 247 -9.18 -3.47 -31.81
C ILE A 247 -7.70 -3.40 -31.44
N HIS A 248 -7.37 -2.71 -30.36
CA HIS A 248 -6.01 -2.65 -29.84
C HIS A 248 -5.81 -3.69 -28.74
N GLN A 249 -4.68 -4.40 -28.76
CA GLN A 249 -4.15 -5.13 -27.61
C GLN A 249 -2.85 -4.45 -27.15
N ARG A 250 -2.73 -4.28 -25.84
CA ARG A 250 -1.55 -3.79 -25.16
C ARG A 250 -0.99 -4.89 -24.25
N SER A 251 0.31 -5.13 -24.41
CA SER A 251 1.10 -6.14 -23.69
C SER A 251 2.59 -5.86 -23.97
N ASP A 252 3.49 -6.77 -23.63
CA ASP A 252 4.90 -6.69 -24.07
C ASP A 252 5.04 -6.56 -25.60
N ASN A 253 4.09 -7.12 -26.35
CA ASN A 253 4.01 -6.99 -27.80
C ASN A 253 2.65 -6.39 -28.21
N ASN A 254 2.65 -5.09 -28.50
CA ASN A 254 1.45 -4.39 -28.92
C ASN A 254 0.93 -4.91 -30.27
N THR A 255 -0.35 -5.24 -30.31
CA THR A 255 -1.03 -5.76 -31.51
C THR A 255 -2.26 -4.90 -31.82
N ALA A 256 -2.60 -4.79 -33.10
CA ALA A 256 -3.82 -4.13 -33.53
C ALA A 256 -4.46 -4.91 -34.68
N TRP A 257 -5.79 -4.98 -34.65
CA TRP A 257 -6.59 -5.60 -35.71
C TRP A 257 -7.58 -4.59 -36.29
N PRO A 258 -7.36 -4.12 -37.52
CA PRO A 258 -8.34 -3.33 -38.24
C PRO A 258 -9.64 -4.11 -38.44
N VAL A 259 -10.77 -3.44 -38.28
CA VAL A 259 -12.10 -3.97 -38.58
C VAL A 259 -12.72 -3.22 -39.77
N GLU A 260 -13.99 -3.47 -40.08
CA GLU A 260 -14.66 -2.79 -41.19
C GLU A 260 -14.74 -1.27 -40.95
N ALA A 261 -14.42 -0.48 -41.96
CA ALA A 261 -14.20 0.96 -41.81
C ALA A 261 -15.43 1.76 -41.36
N GLN A 262 -16.63 1.20 -41.50
CA GLN A 262 -17.89 1.82 -41.08
C GLN A 262 -18.35 1.43 -39.67
N TRP A 263 -17.57 0.62 -38.96
CA TRP A 263 -17.91 0.23 -37.59
C TRP A 263 -17.45 1.30 -36.60
N GLU A 264 -18.27 1.52 -35.59
CA GLU A 264 -18.08 2.46 -34.49
C GLU A 264 -18.09 1.63 -33.20
N LEU A 265 -16.92 1.08 -32.85
CA LEU A 265 -16.79 0.12 -31.75
C LEU A 265 -16.86 0.85 -30.40
N LYS A 266 -17.93 0.61 -29.65
CA LYS A 266 -18.20 1.31 -28.39
C LYS A 266 -17.94 0.49 -27.15
N SER A 267 -18.01 -0.84 -27.23
CA SER A 267 -17.60 -1.68 -26.09
C SER A 267 -16.82 -2.92 -26.52
N ILE A 268 -15.88 -3.32 -25.67
CA ILE A 268 -15.14 -4.59 -25.76
C ILE A 268 -15.00 -5.20 -24.37
N ARG A 269 -15.24 -6.50 -24.26
CA ARG A 269 -15.03 -7.29 -23.05
C ARG A 269 -14.40 -8.61 -23.42
N VAL A 270 -13.28 -8.93 -22.81
CA VAL A 270 -12.44 -10.09 -23.15
C VAL A 270 -12.28 -10.98 -21.94
N ALA A 271 -12.43 -12.29 -22.13
CA ALA A 271 -12.12 -13.30 -21.12
C ALA A 271 -11.16 -14.35 -21.69
N SER A 272 -10.40 -14.98 -20.80
CA SER A 272 -9.55 -16.11 -21.13
C SER A 272 -10.25 -17.44 -20.87
N THR A 273 -10.07 -18.38 -21.79
CA THR A 273 -10.47 -19.79 -21.68
C THR A 273 -9.26 -20.67 -21.96
N GLU A 274 -9.36 -21.98 -21.71
CA GLU A 274 -8.34 -22.95 -22.10
C GLU A 274 -8.13 -23.02 -23.61
N GLN A 275 -9.16 -22.67 -24.41
CA GLN A 275 -9.09 -22.70 -25.87
C GLN A 275 -8.50 -21.42 -26.49
N GLY A 276 -8.39 -20.33 -25.71
CA GLY A 276 -7.94 -19.03 -26.20
C GLY A 276 -8.70 -17.87 -25.56
N LEU A 277 -8.65 -16.72 -26.23
CA LEU A 277 -9.33 -15.51 -25.80
C LEU A 277 -10.67 -15.39 -26.51
N ILE A 278 -11.72 -15.10 -25.75
CA ILE A 278 -13.06 -14.84 -26.28
C ILE A 278 -13.47 -13.42 -25.93
N ALA A 279 -14.08 -12.71 -26.88
CA ALA A 279 -14.54 -11.35 -26.67
C ALA A 279 -15.99 -11.14 -27.10
N GLY A 280 -16.66 -10.25 -26.39
CA GLY A 280 -17.88 -9.61 -26.81
C GLY A 280 -17.64 -8.15 -27.16
N ILE A 281 -18.22 -7.69 -28.27
CA ILE A 281 -18.06 -6.33 -28.80
C ILE A 281 -19.43 -5.76 -29.17
N TYR A 282 -19.61 -4.46 -28.94
CA TYR A 282 -20.75 -3.69 -29.43
C TYR A 282 -20.33 -2.69 -30.49
N ASP A 283 -20.99 -2.73 -31.64
CA ASP A 283 -20.88 -1.74 -32.71
C ASP A 283 -22.11 -0.82 -32.69
N GLU A 284 -21.88 0.47 -32.45
CA GLU A 284 -22.93 1.49 -32.35
C GLU A 284 -23.58 1.77 -33.71
N ALA A 285 -22.78 1.79 -34.78
CA ALA A 285 -23.24 2.10 -36.13
C ALA A 285 -24.31 1.12 -36.63
N SER A 286 -24.12 -0.19 -36.39
CA SER A 286 -25.11 -1.21 -36.73
C SER A 286 -26.06 -1.58 -35.59
N ASN A 287 -25.79 -1.12 -34.37
CA ASN A 287 -26.49 -1.50 -33.14
C ASN A 287 -26.53 -3.05 -33.00
N THR A 288 -25.34 -3.66 -33.06
CA THR A 288 -25.17 -5.12 -33.06
C THR A 288 -24.12 -5.53 -32.03
N LEU A 289 -24.44 -6.56 -31.26
CA LEU A 289 -23.48 -7.28 -30.43
C LEU A 289 -22.82 -8.40 -31.24
N PHE A 290 -21.51 -8.55 -31.08
CA PHE A 290 -20.73 -9.60 -31.72
C PHE A 290 -19.96 -10.41 -30.69
N SER A 291 -19.86 -11.72 -30.89
CA SER A 291 -18.90 -12.58 -30.22
C SER A 291 -17.78 -12.99 -31.19
N LEU A 292 -16.55 -13.05 -30.71
CA LEU A 292 -15.39 -13.39 -31.52
C LEU A 292 -14.32 -14.13 -30.69
N ASP A 293 -13.57 -14.99 -31.35
CA ASP A 293 -12.33 -15.55 -30.81
C ASP A 293 -11.18 -14.61 -31.20
N LEU A 294 -10.45 -14.11 -30.20
CA LEU A 294 -9.30 -13.24 -30.41
C LEU A 294 -8.02 -14.06 -30.52
N PRO A 295 -7.10 -13.72 -31.45
CA PRO A 295 -5.78 -14.33 -31.48
C PRO A 295 -5.01 -14.00 -30.19
N GLY A 296 -4.50 -15.02 -29.51
CA GLY A 296 -3.68 -14.85 -28.32
C GLY A 296 -3.66 -16.10 -27.46
N ASP A 297 -2.61 -16.22 -26.65
CA ASP A 297 -2.50 -17.33 -25.71
C ASP A 297 -3.43 -17.13 -24.50
N PRO A 298 -4.02 -18.20 -23.96
CA PRO A 298 -4.71 -18.18 -22.68
C PRO A 298 -3.86 -17.56 -21.58
N VAL A 299 -4.51 -16.89 -20.64
CA VAL A 299 -3.89 -16.45 -19.39
C VAL A 299 -3.43 -17.68 -18.63
N THR A 300 -2.13 -17.78 -18.39
CA THR A 300 -1.57 -18.81 -17.52
C THR A 300 -1.58 -18.26 -16.11
N ARG A 301 -2.52 -18.72 -15.27
CA ARG A 301 -2.52 -18.34 -13.85
C ARG A 301 -1.25 -18.82 -13.19
N GLU A 302 -0.34 -17.92 -12.85
CA GLU A 302 0.76 -18.26 -11.97
C GLU A 302 0.19 -18.53 -10.58
N VAL A 303 0.66 -19.61 -9.94
CA VAL A 303 0.34 -19.84 -8.53
C VAL A 303 1.18 -18.83 -7.73
N VAL A 304 0.59 -17.67 -7.44
CA VAL A 304 1.20 -16.69 -6.55
C VAL A 304 1.46 -17.39 -5.22
N SER A 305 2.72 -17.44 -4.80
CA SER A 305 3.10 -18.00 -3.50
C SER A 305 2.37 -17.21 -2.42
N ARG A 306 1.59 -17.89 -1.57
CA ARG A 306 0.93 -17.24 -0.43
C ARG A 306 1.98 -16.55 0.43
N THR A 307 1.94 -15.22 0.46
CA THR A 307 2.70 -14.39 1.36
C THR A 307 2.03 -14.39 2.74
N ASP A 308 2.82 -14.50 3.81
CA ASP A 308 2.25 -14.39 5.16
C ASP A 308 1.72 -12.96 5.37
N MET A 309 0.49 -12.86 5.85
CA MET A 309 -0.19 -11.62 6.19
C MET A 309 -0.69 -11.72 7.62
N LEU A 310 -0.39 -10.71 8.43
CA LEU A 310 -0.97 -10.49 9.75
C LEU A 310 -2.05 -9.40 9.65
N THR A 311 -2.78 -9.16 10.73
CA THR A 311 -3.76 -8.06 10.80
C THR A 311 -3.49 -7.20 12.03
N ALA A 312 -3.80 -5.91 11.93
CA ALA A 312 -3.83 -5.01 13.08
C ALA A 312 -5.03 -5.31 13.99
N ASP A 313 -4.86 -5.11 15.30
CA ASP A 313 -5.88 -5.26 16.34
C ASP A 313 -6.47 -3.91 16.77
N ALA A 314 -5.65 -2.85 16.71
CA ALA A 314 -6.04 -1.47 16.95
C ALA A 314 -5.16 -0.52 16.09
N GLN A 315 -5.49 0.76 16.13
CA GLN A 315 -4.70 1.80 15.48
C GLN A 315 -4.75 3.11 16.26
N THR A 316 -3.69 3.91 16.18
CA THR A 316 -3.63 5.18 16.91
C THR A 316 -4.56 6.22 16.30
N THR A 317 -4.94 7.20 17.12
CA THR A 317 -5.46 8.48 16.63
C THR A 317 -4.46 9.04 15.59
N PRO A 318 -4.91 9.41 14.38
CA PRO A 318 -4.02 9.94 13.34
C PRO A 318 -3.23 11.17 13.78
N VAL A 319 -2.06 11.37 13.16
CA VAL A 319 -1.29 12.61 13.33
C VAL A 319 -2.05 13.81 12.75
N ASN A 320 -1.61 15.02 13.09
CA ASN A 320 -2.40 16.22 12.84
C ASN A 320 -2.46 16.65 11.37
N ARG A 321 -1.63 16.10 10.48
CA ARG A 321 -1.46 16.61 9.11
C ARG A 321 -1.18 15.51 8.09
N TYR A 322 -1.75 15.69 6.90
CA TYR A 322 -1.47 14.86 5.73
C TYR A 322 -0.02 14.94 5.23
N GLY A 323 0.30 13.94 4.41
CA GLY A 323 1.63 13.67 3.88
C GLY A 323 2.54 13.11 4.95
N ASP A 324 3.78 12.87 4.54
CA ASP A 324 4.82 12.21 5.33
C ASP A 324 5.07 12.86 6.72
N ALA A 325 4.56 12.26 7.80
CA ALA A 325 4.36 12.88 9.11
C ALA A 325 4.58 11.92 10.30
N ALA A 326 3.81 10.84 10.42
CA ALA A 326 4.05 9.83 11.47
C ALA A 326 5.31 9.05 11.09
N ASP A 327 6.18 8.74 12.05
CA ASP A 327 7.50 8.20 11.72
C ASP A 327 7.85 7.01 12.60
N ASP A 328 8.12 7.24 13.89
CA ASP A 328 8.76 6.25 14.75
C ASP A 328 8.03 6.08 16.10
N PRO A 329 7.65 4.85 16.47
CA PRO A 329 7.08 4.56 17.77
C PRO A 329 8.13 4.10 18.80
N ALA A 330 7.82 4.24 20.09
CA ALA A 330 8.55 3.63 21.20
C ALA A 330 7.61 3.29 22.36
N PHE A 331 8.02 2.39 23.25
CA PHE A 331 7.21 2.00 24.41
C PHE A 331 7.73 2.60 25.72
N TRP A 332 6.81 3.11 26.54
CA TRP A 332 7.03 3.28 27.97
C TRP A 332 6.22 2.23 28.74
N ILE A 333 6.90 1.35 29.48
CA ILE A 333 6.30 0.21 30.18
C ILE A 333 5.97 0.60 31.62
N ASN A 334 4.69 0.63 31.96
CA ASN A 334 4.26 0.86 33.33
C ASN A 334 4.36 -0.44 34.15
N THR A 335 5.47 -0.61 34.87
CA THR A 335 5.70 -1.85 35.65
C THR A 335 4.72 -2.08 36.81
N GLN A 336 4.01 -1.04 37.26
CA GLN A 336 3.00 -1.16 38.33
C GLN A 336 1.61 -1.46 37.80
N ALA A 337 1.32 -1.02 36.57
CA ALA A 337 0.06 -1.27 35.88
C ALA A 337 0.34 -1.46 34.38
N PRO A 338 0.73 -2.66 33.93
CA PRO A 338 1.17 -2.87 32.55
C PRO A 338 0.15 -2.47 31.47
N ALA A 339 -1.14 -2.55 31.77
CA ALA A 339 -2.21 -2.09 30.88
C ALA A 339 -2.25 -0.56 30.70
N ASP A 340 -1.66 0.20 31.62
CA ASP A 340 -1.49 1.67 31.56
C ASP A 340 -0.14 2.08 30.96
N SER A 341 0.52 1.17 30.22
CA SER A 341 1.71 1.49 29.43
C SER A 341 1.35 2.41 28.26
N LEU A 342 2.36 3.06 27.68
CA LEU A 342 2.15 4.08 26.65
C LEU A 342 2.99 3.79 25.40
N ILE A 343 2.45 4.23 24.27
CA ILE A 343 3.15 4.32 22.99
C ILE A 343 3.53 5.78 22.80
N LEU A 344 4.80 6.06 22.63
CA LEU A 344 5.29 7.35 22.16
C LEU A 344 5.43 7.26 20.65
N GLY A 345 5.05 8.29 19.90
CA GLY A 345 5.15 8.31 18.44
C GLY A 345 5.56 9.69 17.95
N THR A 346 6.56 9.76 17.07
CA THR A 346 6.98 11.02 16.46
C THR A 346 6.03 11.46 15.34
N ASP A 347 5.78 12.77 15.29
CA ASP A 347 5.21 13.49 14.16
C ASP A 347 6.31 14.43 13.65
N LYS A 348 6.98 14.05 12.55
CA LYS A 348 8.16 14.77 12.02
C LYS A 348 7.87 16.17 11.49
N LYS A 349 6.60 16.58 11.49
CA LYS A 349 6.14 17.93 11.17
C LYS A 349 5.71 18.73 12.41
N PHE A 350 5.62 18.14 13.60
CA PHE A 350 5.04 18.79 14.78
C PHE A 350 5.79 18.56 16.10
N GLY A 351 6.08 17.30 16.45
CA GLY A 351 6.61 16.96 17.75
C GLY A 351 6.37 15.51 18.17
N LEU A 352 6.19 15.30 19.47
CA LEU A 352 6.04 13.96 20.06
C LEU A 352 4.60 13.76 20.54
N ASN A 353 3.97 12.67 20.14
CA ASN A 353 2.66 12.23 20.60
C ASN A 353 2.80 11.05 21.56
N VAL A 354 1.84 10.93 22.48
CA VAL A 354 1.78 9.88 23.49
C VAL A 354 0.38 9.29 23.45
N TYR A 355 0.29 7.98 23.29
CA TYR A 355 -0.94 7.22 23.13
C TYR A 355 -1.04 6.13 24.21
N SER A 356 -2.26 5.79 24.60
CA SER A 356 -2.52 4.53 25.31
C SER A 356 -2.40 3.33 24.37
N LEU A 357 -2.38 2.12 24.93
CA LEU A 357 -2.24 0.87 24.18
C LEU A 357 -3.39 0.57 23.20
N ASP A 358 -4.55 1.20 23.40
CA ASP A 358 -5.68 1.15 22.46
C ASP A 358 -5.57 2.19 21.32
N GLY A 359 -4.52 3.01 21.32
CA GLY A 359 -4.28 4.04 20.33
C GLY A 359 -4.88 5.42 20.63
N THR A 360 -5.54 5.61 21.79
CA THR A 360 -6.09 6.93 22.15
C THR A 360 -4.97 7.92 22.48
N LEU A 361 -4.98 9.09 21.83
CA LEU A 361 -4.01 10.17 22.10
C LEU A 361 -4.21 10.75 23.51
N GLN A 362 -3.18 10.66 24.35
CA GLN A 362 -3.14 11.15 25.73
C GLN A 362 -2.45 12.51 25.84
N GLN A 363 -1.37 12.71 25.08
CA GLN A 363 -0.57 13.94 25.14
C GLN A 363 0.07 14.23 23.78
N SER A 364 0.20 15.52 23.44
CA SER A 364 1.00 15.99 22.31
C SER A 364 1.94 17.09 22.77
N LEU A 365 3.22 17.00 22.41
CA LEU A 365 4.27 17.96 22.75
C LEU A 365 4.79 18.65 21.48
N PRO A 366 4.57 19.96 21.28
CA PRO A 366 5.01 20.69 20.09
C PRO A 366 6.50 21.04 20.15
N VAL A 367 7.36 20.04 19.96
CA VAL A 367 8.82 20.17 20.14
C VAL A 367 9.60 20.29 18.82
N GLY A 368 8.90 20.47 17.70
CA GLY A 368 9.50 20.64 16.39
C GLY A 368 9.60 19.33 15.62
N ARG A 369 10.51 19.27 14.65
CA ARG A 369 10.63 18.15 13.71
C ARG A 369 11.44 17.02 14.34
N VAL A 370 10.83 16.28 15.26
CA VAL A 370 11.44 15.07 15.82
C VAL A 370 11.28 13.91 14.82
N ASN A 371 12.34 13.15 14.58
CA ASN A 371 12.37 12.08 13.58
C ASN A 371 12.12 10.72 14.26
N ASN A 372 13.10 10.21 15.02
CA ASN A 372 13.00 8.95 15.77
C ASN A 372 12.94 9.22 17.27
N VAL A 373 12.40 8.26 18.03
CA VAL A 373 12.29 8.30 19.49
C VAL A 373 12.57 6.93 20.08
N ASP A 374 13.29 6.89 21.21
CA ASP A 374 13.46 5.66 21.97
C ASP A 374 13.43 5.94 23.48
N VAL A 375 13.04 4.95 24.28
CA VAL A 375 12.76 5.06 25.71
C VAL A 375 13.63 4.09 26.52
N ARG A 376 14.24 4.59 27.59
CA ARG A 376 14.87 3.74 28.62
C ARG A 376 14.40 4.13 30.01
N GLN A 377 14.11 3.11 30.81
CA GLN A 377 13.51 3.25 32.13
C GLN A 377 14.49 2.92 33.24
N GLY A 378 14.28 3.49 34.43
CA GLY A 378 15.16 3.27 35.57
C GLY A 378 16.58 3.82 35.31
N ILE A 379 16.69 5.01 34.74
CA ILE A 379 17.96 5.72 34.58
C ILE A 379 18.29 6.44 35.88
N ALA A 380 19.53 6.28 36.36
CA ALA A 380 19.97 6.95 37.57
C ALA A 380 20.03 8.49 37.38
N SER A 381 19.42 9.22 38.31
CA SER A 381 19.47 10.68 38.42
C SER A 381 19.78 11.06 39.87
N GLY A 382 21.08 11.19 40.18
CA GLY A 382 21.54 11.35 41.57
C GLY A 382 21.18 10.14 42.44
N HIS A 383 20.24 10.33 43.38
CA HIS A 383 19.74 9.25 44.25
C HIS A 383 18.39 8.67 43.78
N ASP A 384 17.79 9.27 42.76
CA ASP A 384 16.50 8.88 42.21
C ASP A 384 16.67 8.09 40.90
N MET A 385 15.59 7.43 40.47
CA MET A 385 15.50 6.75 39.19
C MET A 385 14.44 7.44 38.35
N VAL A 386 14.74 7.67 37.08
CA VAL A 386 13.85 8.37 36.14
C VAL A 386 13.72 7.59 34.85
N ASP A 387 12.57 7.72 34.21
CA ASP A 387 12.33 7.17 32.89
C ASP A 387 12.53 8.28 31.85
N ILE A 388 13.27 7.96 30.79
CA ILE A 388 13.75 8.93 29.81
C ILE A 388 13.36 8.49 28.41
N ALA A 389 12.78 9.40 27.64
CA ALA A 389 12.73 9.29 26.19
C ALA A 389 13.77 10.23 25.57
N VAL A 390 14.35 9.84 24.45
CA VAL A 390 15.22 10.70 23.65
C VAL A 390 14.73 10.66 22.21
N ALA A 391 14.61 11.83 21.58
CA ALA A 391 14.27 11.94 20.17
C ALA A 391 15.31 12.75 19.39
N SER A 392 15.54 12.37 18.14
CA SER A 392 16.36 13.14 17.20
C SER A 392 15.55 14.34 16.70
N ASN A 393 16.09 15.56 16.78
CA ASN A 393 15.34 16.78 16.46
C ASN A 393 15.98 17.62 15.35
N ARG A 394 15.37 17.56 14.16
CA ARG A 394 15.80 18.25 12.93
C ARG A 394 15.59 19.75 12.95
N SER A 395 14.68 20.26 13.79
CA SER A 395 14.50 21.71 13.91
C SER A 395 15.71 22.40 14.55
N SER A 396 16.43 21.67 15.41
CA SER A 396 17.52 22.22 16.24
C SER A 396 18.85 21.47 16.10
N GLN A 397 18.91 20.43 15.26
CA GLN A 397 20.06 19.53 15.11
C GLN A 397 20.55 18.99 16.46
N SER A 398 19.60 18.51 17.28
CA SER A 398 19.82 18.18 18.68
C SER A 398 19.16 16.86 19.09
N LEU A 399 19.52 16.37 20.27
CA LEU A 399 18.82 15.32 20.99
C LEU A 399 17.80 15.99 21.93
N SER A 400 16.51 15.83 21.67
CA SER A 400 15.45 16.24 22.60
C SER A 400 15.30 15.17 23.68
N VAL A 401 15.59 15.51 24.93
CA VAL A 401 15.51 14.59 26.08
C VAL A 401 14.26 14.88 26.89
N PHE A 402 13.48 13.85 27.19
CA PHE A 402 12.23 13.95 27.93
C PHE A 402 12.27 13.12 29.20
N SER A 403 11.65 13.60 30.27
CA SER A 403 11.30 12.79 31.43
C SER A 403 9.90 12.21 31.28
N ILE A 404 9.71 11.01 31.81
CA ILE A 404 8.40 10.36 31.94
C ILE A 404 8.18 10.09 33.44
N ASN A 405 7.08 10.59 33.99
CA ASN A 405 6.75 10.35 35.40
C ASN A 405 5.98 9.03 35.58
N GLN A 406 5.72 8.64 36.83
CA GLN A 406 5.02 7.39 37.15
C GLN A 406 3.57 7.32 36.64
N GLN A 407 2.97 8.45 36.29
CA GLN A 407 1.63 8.54 35.68
C GLN A 407 1.71 8.56 34.15
N GLY A 408 2.90 8.42 33.56
CA GLY A 408 3.09 8.45 32.11
C GLY A 408 3.08 9.86 31.50
N SER A 409 3.11 10.93 32.31
CA SER A 409 3.21 12.29 31.77
C SER A 409 4.64 12.55 31.27
N VAL A 410 4.73 12.99 30.02
CA VAL A 410 6.00 13.28 29.35
C VAL A 410 6.30 14.78 29.41
N ALA A 411 7.54 15.16 29.68
CA ALA A 411 7.97 16.56 29.68
C ALA A 411 9.37 16.72 29.07
N LEU A 412 9.55 17.73 28.21
CA LEU A 412 10.86 18.08 27.68
C LEU A 412 11.77 18.57 28.82
N LEU A 413 12.95 17.97 28.95
CA LEU A 413 14.01 18.39 29.88
C LEU A 413 14.96 19.36 29.21
N ASP A 414 15.63 18.90 28.14
CA ASP A 414 16.69 19.65 27.46
C ASP A 414 16.77 19.28 25.98
N ASN A 415 17.36 20.18 25.19
CA ASN A 415 17.81 19.90 23.82
C ASN A 415 19.34 19.94 23.80
N LEU A 416 19.97 18.80 23.53
CA LEU A 416 21.42 18.65 23.58
C LEU A 416 21.98 18.71 22.15
N PRO A 417 22.82 19.70 21.80
CA PRO A 417 23.29 19.88 20.43
C PRO A 417 24.15 18.70 19.96
N THR A 418 23.93 18.27 18.73
CA THR A 418 24.82 17.35 18.00
C THR A 418 25.86 18.14 17.19
N ARG A 419 26.78 17.46 16.49
CA ARG A 419 27.61 18.10 15.45
C ARG A 419 27.17 17.71 14.04
N LEU A 420 26.00 17.10 13.90
CA LEU A 420 25.41 16.69 12.65
C LEU A 420 24.69 17.85 11.96
N SER A 421 24.55 17.76 10.65
CA SER A 421 23.94 18.77 9.79
C SER A 421 22.47 18.47 9.48
N ASP A 422 22.10 17.19 9.37
CA ASP A 422 20.73 16.72 9.23
C ASP A 422 20.52 15.49 10.11
N VAL A 423 20.33 15.73 11.40
CA VAL A 423 20.02 14.71 12.43
C VAL A 423 18.81 13.87 11.99
N TYR A 424 18.92 12.56 11.98
CA TYR A 424 17.91 11.68 11.37
C TYR A 424 17.56 10.51 12.30
N GLY A 425 18.02 9.29 12.03
CA GLY A 425 17.80 8.11 12.87
C GLY A 425 18.37 8.23 14.29
N LEU A 426 17.71 7.56 15.25
CA LEU A 426 18.14 7.51 16.65
C LEU A 426 17.66 6.24 17.35
N CYS A 427 18.55 5.69 18.18
CA CYS A 427 18.19 4.66 19.16
C CYS A 427 19.01 4.85 20.44
N THR A 428 18.50 4.32 21.54
CA THR A 428 19.14 4.42 22.86
C THR A 428 19.47 3.04 23.42
N GLY A 429 20.26 3.00 24.49
CA GLY A 429 20.61 1.77 25.18
C GLY A 429 21.17 2.05 26.56
N VAL A 430 21.25 1.05 27.44
CA VAL A 430 21.90 1.18 28.76
C VAL A 430 23.15 0.31 28.79
N ILE A 431 24.31 0.97 28.77
CA ILE A 431 25.62 0.31 28.81
C ILE A 431 26.38 0.82 30.03
N ASN A 432 26.87 -0.11 30.88
CA ASN A 432 27.57 0.21 32.12
C ASN A 432 26.79 1.19 33.03
N ASN A 433 25.48 0.96 33.17
CA ASN A 433 24.54 1.80 33.93
C ASN A 433 24.48 3.27 33.48
N ARG A 434 24.82 3.55 32.22
CA ARG A 434 24.68 4.87 31.62
C ARG A 434 23.83 4.78 30.37
N LEU A 435 22.91 5.74 30.24
CA LEU A 435 22.14 5.95 29.02
C LEU A 435 23.09 6.28 27.88
N GLN A 436 23.04 5.49 26.83
CA GLN A 436 23.73 5.71 25.57
C GLN A 436 22.72 6.12 24.51
N VAL A 437 23.12 6.99 23.60
CA VAL A 437 22.33 7.44 22.46
C VAL A 437 23.21 7.33 21.23
N VAL A 438 22.73 6.63 20.21
CA VAL A 438 23.33 6.64 18.87
C VAL A 438 22.38 7.43 17.98
N VAL A 439 22.91 8.43 17.29
CA VAL A 439 22.17 9.31 16.38
C VAL A 439 22.94 9.43 15.06
N ASN A 440 22.26 9.52 13.93
CA ASN A 440 22.91 9.64 12.62
C ASN A 440 22.50 10.87 11.82
N ASP A 441 23.28 11.12 10.77
CA ASP A 441 23.04 12.09 9.71
C ASP A 441 22.67 11.32 8.43
N THR A 442 21.96 11.97 7.51
CA THR A 442 21.59 11.38 6.22
C THR A 442 22.80 11.11 5.32
N ASP A 443 23.97 11.68 5.63
CA ASP A 443 25.23 11.41 4.93
C ASP A 443 25.99 10.14 5.36
N GLY A 444 25.43 9.34 6.27
CA GLY A 444 26.05 8.10 6.77
C GLY A 444 26.84 8.25 8.06
N ARG A 445 27.05 9.47 8.59
CA ARG A 445 27.74 9.68 9.87
C ARG A 445 26.87 9.31 11.06
N PHE A 446 27.50 8.73 12.08
CA PHE A 446 26.91 8.44 13.39
C PHE A 446 27.71 9.11 14.51
N GLU A 447 26.99 9.67 15.48
CA GLU A 447 27.53 10.10 16.76
C GLU A 447 26.96 9.22 17.87
N HIS A 448 27.82 8.75 18.77
CA HIS A 448 27.44 7.95 19.93
C HIS A 448 27.77 8.74 21.21
N TYR A 449 26.75 8.98 22.02
CA TYR A 449 26.79 9.80 23.23
C TYR A 449 26.47 8.98 24.47
N ALA A 450 27.14 9.29 25.58
CA ALA A 450 26.73 8.90 26.92
C ALA A 450 26.02 10.08 27.60
N LEU A 451 24.78 9.88 28.03
CA LEU A 451 23.98 10.88 28.72
C LEU A 451 24.10 10.73 30.23
N THR A 452 24.08 11.86 30.92
CA THR A 452 23.96 11.96 32.38
C THR A 452 22.76 12.83 32.71
N ILE A 453 21.87 12.33 33.56
CA ILE A 453 20.68 13.05 34.05
C ILE A 453 20.93 13.41 35.51
N GLU A 454 20.92 14.69 35.84
CA GLU A 454 21.11 15.18 37.21
C GLU A 454 20.28 16.44 37.44
N ASN A 455 19.57 16.52 38.57
CA ASN A 455 18.77 17.70 38.96
C ASN A 455 17.80 18.18 37.86
N SER A 456 17.12 17.25 37.19
CA SER A 456 16.21 17.53 36.07
C SER A 456 16.87 18.18 34.85
N HIS A 457 18.18 18.01 34.68
CA HIS A 457 18.91 18.42 33.48
C HIS A 457 19.64 17.23 32.86
N ALA A 458 19.75 17.24 31.54
CA ALA A 458 20.52 16.28 30.78
C ALA A 458 21.83 16.89 30.28
N SER A 459 22.87 16.09 30.21
CA SER A 459 24.13 16.44 29.53
C SER A 459 24.62 15.26 28.72
N ALA A 460 25.23 15.53 27.56
CA ALA A 460 25.75 14.51 26.66
C ALA A 460 27.27 14.61 26.52
N GLN A 461 27.94 13.47 26.64
CA GLN A 461 29.36 13.32 26.34
C GLN A 461 29.50 12.47 25.09
N LEU A 462 30.15 12.99 24.05
CA LEU A 462 30.49 12.19 22.87
C LEU A 462 31.48 11.08 23.26
N VAL A 463 31.13 9.83 22.97
CA VAL A 463 31.91 8.63 23.24
C VAL A 463 32.68 8.20 22.00
N SER A 464 32.02 8.17 20.84
CA SER A 464 32.63 7.72 19.58
C SER A 464 31.88 8.24 18.35
N GLU A 465 32.53 8.14 17.19
CA GLU A 465 31.96 8.45 15.88
C GLU A 465 32.29 7.32 14.90
N PHE A 466 31.43 7.12 13.91
CA PHE A 466 31.63 6.16 12.83
C PHE A 466 30.75 6.50 11.63
N THR A 467 30.92 5.78 10.53
CA THR A 467 30.19 6.06 9.28
C THR A 467 29.78 4.77 8.59
N LEU A 468 28.68 4.85 7.85
CA LEU A 468 28.35 3.95 6.74
C LEU A 468 28.58 4.65 5.39
N PRO A 469 28.56 3.90 4.27
CA PRO A 469 28.77 4.48 2.94
C PRO A 469 27.67 5.43 2.48
N SER A 470 26.42 5.19 2.88
CA SER A 470 25.24 5.98 2.49
C SER A 470 24.23 6.13 3.64
N GLN A 471 23.03 6.62 3.32
CA GLN A 471 22.00 7.05 4.25
C GLN A 471 21.54 5.91 5.19
N PRO A 472 21.62 6.12 6.52
CA PRO A 472 21.03 5.23 7.51
C PRO A 472 19.82 5.88 8.21
N GLU A 473 18.99 5.05 8.84
CA GLU A 473 17.91 5.54 9.71
C GLU A 473 17.65 4.58 10.88
N GLY A 474 16.99 3.46 10.61
CA GLY A 474 16.58 2.52 11.65
C GLY A 474 17.75 1.95 12.44
N CYS A 475 17.65 1.95 13.77
CA CYS A 475 18.62 1.27 14.63
C CYS A 475 18.03 0.76 15.94
N VAL A 476 18.69 -0.23 16.53
CA VAL A 476 18.36 -0.76 17.86
C VAL A 476 19.62 -1.20 18.59
N ILE A 477 19.68 -0.95 19.90
CA ILE A 477 20.76 -1.42 20.76
C ILE A 477 20.26 -2.58 21.63
N ASP A 478 20.93 -3.73 21.53
CA ASP A 478 20.77 -4.80 22.51
C ASP A 478 21.61 -4.51 23.74
N ASP A 479 20.95 -4.01 24.80
CA ASP A 479 21.56 -3.72 26.10
C ASP A 479 22.32 -4.93 26.67
N ALA A 480 21.85 -6.15 26.44
CA ALA A 480 22.44 -7.37 27.01
C ALA A 480 23.82 -7.68 26.43
N THR A 481 24.04 -7.35 25.15
CA THR A 481 25.32 -7.62 24.45
C THR A 481 26.08 -6.34 24.08
N SER A 482 25.52 -5.17 24.39
CA SER A 482 26.05 -3.86 23.96
C SER A 482 26.27 -3.80 22.45
N THR A 483 25.35 -4.41 21.69
CA THR A 483 25.43 -4.51 20.23
C THR A 483 24.42 -3.55 19.60
N LEU A 484 24.90 -2.72 18.69
CA LEU A 484 24.08 -1.90 17.81
C LEU A 484 23.78 -2.69 16.52
N TYR A 485 22.51 -2.77 16.16
CA TYR A 485 22.02 -3.15 14.83
C TYR A 485 21.46 -1.89 14.16
N TYR A 486 21.75 -1.69 12.88
CA TYR A 486 21.43 -0.44 12.21
C TYR A 486 21.35 -0.61 10.69
N GLY A 487 20.35 0.01 10.07
CA GLY A 487 20.06 -0.06 8.65
C GLY A 487 20.85 0.97 7.86
N GLU A 488 21.38 0.55 6.72
CA GLU A 488 21.68 1.42 5.59
C GLU A 488 20.59 1.20 4.56
N GLU A 489 19.76 2.21 4.32
CA GLU A 489 18.46 2.11 3.63
C GLU A 489 18.55 1.28 2.35
N SER A 490 19.50 1.63 1.48
CA SER A 490 19.67 0.98 0.17
C SER A 490 20.52 -0.30 0.15
N THR A 491 21.13 -0.69 1.29
CA THR A 491 22.14 -1.76 1.33
C THR A 491 21.72 -2.95 2.20
N GLY A 492 21.34 -2.72 3.46
CA GLY A 492 21.13 -3.81 4.41
C GLY A 492 21.34 -3.45 5.88
N ILE A 493 21.40 -4.49 6.71
CA ILE A 493 21.52 -4.40 8.16
C ILE A 493 22.98 -4.62 8.55
N TRP A 494 23.51 -3.64 9.28
CA TRP A 494 24.85 -3.65 9.85
C TRP A 494 24.80 -3.94 11.36
N MET A 495 25.91 -4.45 11.89
CA MET A 495 26.10 -4.73 13.30
C MET A 495 27.44 -4.18 13.80
N ARG A 496 27.46 -3.69 15.05
CA ARG A 496 28.68 -3.26 15.75
C ARG A 496 28.55 -3.37 17.26
N HIS A 497 29.62 -3.79 17.95
CA HIS A 497 29.70 -3.69 19.41
C HIS A 497 30.13 -2.29 19.86
N LEU A 498 29.34 -1.65 20.73
CA LEU A 498 29.57 -0.28 21.20
C LEU A 498 30.68 -0.16 22.26
N THR A 499 31.03 -1.26 22.93
CA THR A 499 32.07 -1.30 23.97
C THR A 499 33.45 -1.69 23.44
N THR A 500 33.53 -2.14 22.18
CA THR A 500 34.79 -2.59 21.58
C THR A 500 35.46 -1.44 20.84
N VAL A 501 36.61 -0.99 21.35
CA VAL A 501 37.39 0.10 20.76
C VAL A 501 37.78 -0.26 19.32
N GLY A 502 37.36 0.56 18.36
CA GLY A 502 37.71 0.39 16.94
C GLY A 502 36.98 -0.75 16.24
N ALA A 503 35.89 -1.30 16.79
CA ALA A 503 35.07 -2.29 16.09
C ALA A 503 34.68 -1.77 14.70
N SER A 504 34.81 -2.55 13.64
CA SER A 504 34.32 -2.13 12.31
C SER A 504 32.84 -2.50 12.16
N PRO A 505 32.06 -1.75 11.37
CA PRO A 505 30.75 -2.20 10.90
C PRO A 505 30.85 -3.57 10.22
N GLU A 506 29.94 -4.48 10.55
CA GLU A 506 29.78 -5.78 9.90
C GLU A 506 28.41 -5.85 9.22
N LEU A 507 28.36 -6.08 7.90
CA LEU A 507 27.10 -6.28 7.19
C LEU A 507 26.62 -7.72 7.46
N ILE A 508 25.49 -7.85 8.15
CA ILE A 508 24.96 -9.15 8.58
C ILE A 508 23.81 -9.66 7.72
N ALA A 509 23.13 -8.75 7.00
CA ALA A 509 22.09 -9.10 6.04
C ALA A 509 21.98 -7.99 4.98
N GLY A 510 21.89 -8.36 3.70
CA GLY A 510 21.66 -7.44 2.59
C GLY A 510 20.23 -7.54 2.04
N THR A 511 19.84 -6.55 1.23
CA THR A 511 18.62 -6.60 0.43
C THR A 511 18.64 -7.80 -0.53
N ASN A 512 17.47 -8.34 -0.83
CA ASN A 512 17.27 -9.52 -1.66
C ASN A 512 15.81 -9.58 -2.17
N ALA A 513 15.43 -10.67 -2.85
CA ALA A 513 14.08 -10.83 -3.41
C ALA A 513 12.93 -10.71 -2.38
N GLN A 514 13.18 -11.02 -1.11
CA GLN A 514 12.19 -10.96 -0.03
C GLN A 514 12.27 -9.67 0.80
N VAL A 515 13.45 -9.04 0.88
CA VAL A 515 13.73 -7.86 1.70
C VAL A 515 14.29 -6.75 0.82
N HIS A 516 13.46 -5.76 0.53
CA HIS A 516 13.76 -4.65 -0.37
C HIS A 516 14.20 -3.43 0.42
N ALA A 517 14.99 -2.58 -0.23
CA ALA A 517 15.23 -1.22 0.22
C ALA A 517 13.92 -0.43 0.19
N ASP A 518 13.67 0.52 1.09
CA ASP A 518 14.61 0.97 2.13
C ASP A 518 14.53 0.12 3.43
N ILE A 519 15.68 -0.10 4.08
CA ILE A 519 15.80 -0.76 5.38
C ILE A 519 15.58 0.26 6.49
N GLU A 520 14.37 0.27 7.03
CA GLU A 520 13.91 1.30 7.97
C GLU A 520 13.91 0.81 9.43
N GLY A 521 12.90 1.18 10.21
CA GLY A 521 12.77 0.91 11.63
C GLY A 521 13.01 -0.56 11.98
N MET A 522 13.65 -0.79 13.12
CA MET A 522 13.96 -2.13 13.61
C MET A 522 13.97 -2.20 15.13
N ASP A 523 13.58 -3.34 15.67
CA ASP A 523 13.60 -3.59 17.11
C ASP A 523 13.71 -5.09 17.42
N ILE A 524 14.08 -5.44 18.65
CA ILE A 524 14.41 -6.81 19.08
C ILE A 524 13.28 -7.39 19.93
N TYR A 525 12.58 -8.36 19.35
CA TYR A 525 11.63 -9.21 20.07
C TYR A 525 12.34 -10.38 20.77
N ARG A 526 11.94 -10.69 22.01
CA ARG A 526 12.52 -11.80 22.79
C ARG A 526 11.45 -12.84 23.07
N PHE A 527 11.69 -14.08 22.63
CA PHE A 527 10.77 -15.19 22.80
C PHE A 527 11.53 -16.49 23.04
N ASN A 528 11.10 -17.30 24.00
CA ASN A 528 11.77 -18.56 24.38
C ASN A 528 13.29 -18.45 24.59
N ASN A 529 13.74 -17.35 25.20
CA ASN A 529 15.16 -17.07 25.45
C ASN A 529 16.01 -17.00 24.15
N GLN A 530 15.37 -16.63 23.05
CA GLN A 530 15.98 -16.29 21.76
C GLN A 530 15.59 -14.87 21.37
N ARG A 531 16.41 -14.24 20.53
CA ARG A 531 16.26 -12.87 20.04
C ARG A 531 15.93 -12.85 18.56
N TYR A 532 14.94 -12.05 18.20
CA TYR A 532 14.48 -11.87 16.83
C TYR A 532 14.53 -10.38 16.49
N LEU A 533 15.29 -10.02 15.46
CA LEU A 533 15.29 -8.65 14.93
C LEU A 533 14.15 -8.53 13.93
N ILE A 534 13.22 -7.62 14.20
CA ILE A 534 12.11 -7.27 13.31
C ILE A 534 12.54 -6.01 12.57
N VAL A 535 12.39 -5.99 11.25
CA VAL A 535 12.91 -4.92 10.39
C VAL A 535 11.86 -4.52 9.38
N SER A 536 11.59 -3.23 9.25
CA SER A 536 10.78 -2.69 8.16
C SER A 536 11.56 -2.78 6.85
N SER A 537 10.94 -3.43 5.87
CA SER A 537 11.38 -3.48 4.48
C SER A 537 10.41 -2.62 3.67
N GLN A 538 10.73 -1.34 3.58
CA GLN A 538 9.76 -0.31 3.19
C GLN A 538 9.33 -0.46 1.73
N GLY A 539 10.27 -0.65 0.80
CA GLY A 539 9.98 -0.65 -0.63
C GLY A 539 9.18 -1.85 -1.15
N ASN A 540 8.90 -2.84 -0.30
CA ASN A 540 7.88 -3.85 -0.61
C ASN A 540 6.77 -3.95 0.46
N SER A 541 6.73 -3.00 1.42
CA SER A 541 5.76 -2.96 2.52
C SER A 541 5.68 -4.27 3.31
N ARG A 542 6.85 -4.81 3.67
CA ARG A 542 6.98 -6.06 4.47
C ARG A 542 7.79 -5.85 5.73
N PHE A 543 7.68 -6.79 6.65
CA PHE A 543 8.49 -6.89 7.85
C PHE A 543 9.32 -8.16 7.80
N ALA A 544 10.64 -8.02 7.86
CA ALA A 544 11.57 -9.13 7.89
C ALA A 544 11.87 -9.54 9.34
N VAL A 545 11.94 -10.86 9.59
CA VAL A 545 12.26 -11.41 10.91
C VAL A 545 13.54 -12.21 10.86
N TYR A 546 14.57 -11.77 11.56
CA TYR A 546 15.87 -12.43 11.62
C TYR A 546 16.11 -13.07 12.99
N ALA A 547 16.48 -14.35 13.02
CA ALA A 547 16.89 -15.03 14.24
C ALA A 547 18.34 -14.63 14.58
N LEU A 548 18.52 -13.70 15.52
CA LEU A 548 19.83 -13.15 15.88
C LEU A 548 20.76 -14.21 16.48
N ASP A 549 20.21 -15.18 17.21
CA ASP A 549 20.97 -16.26 17.86
C ASP A 549 21.29 -17.44 16.92
N ASP A 550 20.76 -17.43 15.69
CA ASP A 550 21.02 -18.42 14.64
C ASP A 550 21.72 -17.75 13.44
N ASN A 551 22.88 -17.15 13.71
CA ASN A 551 23.71 -16.48 12.71
C ASN A 551 22.94 -15.47 11.83
N HIS A 552 22.03 -14.71 12.45
CA HIS A 552 21.20 -13.70 11.78
C HIS A 552 20.38 -14.27 10.61
N ARG A 553 19.96 -15.53 10.67
CA ARG A 553 19.18 -16.16 9.61
C ARG A 553 17.81 -15.49 9.45
N LEU A 554 17.46 -15.12 8.22
CA LEU A 554 16.10 -14.70 7.86
C LEU A 554 15.14 -15.88 8.05
N LEU A 555 14.14 -15.71 8.92
CA LEU A 555 13.07 -16.68 9.10
C LEU A 555 12.02 -16.56 7.99
N GLY A 556 11.72 -15.33 7.58
CA GLY A 556 10.76 -15.01 6.53
C GLY A 556 10.33 -13.55 6.62
N THR A 557 9.34 -13.17 5.81
CA THR A 557 8.72 -11.84 5.86
C THR A 557 7.21 -11.94 5.94
N PHE A 558 6.57 -10.99 6.62
CA PHE A 558 5.12 -10.84 6.66
C PHE A 558 4.69 -9.43 6.25
N GLY A 559 3.46 -9.27 5.81
CA GLY A 559 2.80 -7.98 5.59
C GLY A 559 1.63 -7.81 6.57
N ILE A 560 1.02 -6.63 6.59
CA ILE A 560 -0.19 -6.40 7.39
C ILE A 560 -1.35 -6.12 6.44
N ALA A 561 -2.35 -6.98 6.48
CA ALA A 561 -3.56 -6.92 5.66
C ALA A 561 -4.67 -6.17 6.39
N ILE A 562 -5.66 -5.76 5.59
CA ILE A 562 -6.92 -5.18 6.06
C ILE A 562 -7.59 -6.11 7.11
N ASN A 563 -7.95 -5.52 8.25
CA ASN A 563 -8.89 -6.09 9.21
C ASN A 563 -10.28 -5.47 9.01
N HIS A 564 -11.03 -6.00 8.05
CA HIS A 564 -12.34 -5.46 7.68
C HIS A 564 -13.38 -5.52 8.81
N VAL A 565 -13.25 -6.47 9.75
CA VAL A 565 -14.15 -6.59 10.91
C VAL A 565 -13.92 -5.44 11.88
N ALA A 566 -12.66 -5.06 12.10
CA ALA A 566 -12.29 -3.93 12.94
C ALA A 566 -12.39 -2.57 12.21
N GLY A 567 -12.55 -2.58 10.88
CA GLY A 567 -12.49 -1.37 10.07
C GLY A 567 -11.10 -0.73 10.07
N ILE A 568 -10.06 -1.57 10.09
CA ILE A 568 -8.64 -1.15 10.03
C ILE A 568 -8.07 -1.63 8.70
N ASP A 569 -7.38 -0.74 8.00
CA ASP A 569 -6.62 -0.96 6.78
C ASP A 569 -5.38 -1.86 6.98
N GLY A 570 -4.67 -2.10 5.88
CA GLY A 570 -3.36 -2.73 5.92
C GLY A 570 -2.30 -1.73 6.39
N VAL A 571 -1.05 -2.03 6.06
CA VAL A 571 0.07 -1.12 6.28
C VAL A 571 0.93 -1.08 5.04
N SER A 572 1.36 0.12 4.67
CA SER A 572 2.36 0.33 3.64
C SER A 572 3.35 1.43 3.99
N GLU A 573 4.51 1.40 3.31
CA GLU A 573 5.58 2.41 3.44
C GLU A 573 6.06 2.65 4.89
N THR A 574 6.11 1.60 5.71
CA THR A 574 6.51 1.75 7.12
C THR A 574 7.92 2.31 7.28
N ASP A 575 8.03 3.47 7.90
CA ASP A 575 9.29 4.01 8.43
C ASP A 575 9.65 3.27 9.73
N GLY A 576 9.16 3.72 10.88
CA GLY A 576 9.50 3.19 12.19
C GLY A 576 8.62 2.04 12.69
N LEU A 577 9.21 1.19 13.54
CA LEU A 577 8.51 0.15 14.30
C LEU A 577 9.12 0.00 15.69
N ALA A 578 8.31 -0.47 16.64
CA ALA A 578 8.74 -0.85 17.98
C ALA A 578 8.08 -2.16 18.40
N VAL A 579 8.81 -3.00 19.12
CA VAL A 579 8.30 -4.29 19.58
C VAL A 579 8.71 -4.55 21.03
N THR A 580 7.74 -4.97 21.85
CA THR A 580 8.02 -5.41 23.22
C THR A 580 7.48 -6.81 23.45
N SER A 581 8.25 -7.60 24.20
CA SER A 581 7.84 -8.93 24.71
C SER A 581 7.36 -8.88 26.16
N HIS A 582 7.33 -7.68 26.77
CA HIS A 582 6.73 -7.51 28.09
C HIS A 582 5.22 -7.66 27.98
N ALA A 583 4.62 -8.45 28.87
CA ALA A 583 3.16 -8.53 28.96
C ALA A 583 2.58 -7.15 29.33
N LEU A 584 1.62 -6.67 28.52
CA LEU A 584 1.00 -5.35 28.66
C LEU A 584 -0.47 -5.48 29.13
N GLY A 585 -0.67 -6.28 30.17
CA GLY A 585 -2.01 -6.65 30.65
C GLY A 585 -2.57 -7.89 29.96
N ASP A 586 -3.85 -8.16 30.18
CA ASP A 586 -4.52 -9.37 29.69
C ASP A 586 -4.78 -9.34 28.18
N ASP A 587 -4.91 -8.15 27.58
CA ASP A 587 -5.15 -7.97 26.15
C ASP A 587 -3.90 -8.22 25.29
N TYR A 588 -2.71 -8.10 25.88
CA TYR A 588 -1.41 -8.20 25.20
C TYR A 588 -0.41 -9.04 26.01
N PRO A 589 -0.70 -10.32 26.27
CA PRO A 589 0.08 -11.16 27.18
C PRO A 589 1.47 -11.50 26.63
N MET A 590 1.64 -11.50 25.31
CA MET A 590 2.91 -11.71 24.60
C MET A 590 3.55 -10.38 24.15
N GLY A 591 3.10 -9.27 24.72
CA GLY A 591 3.50 -7.93 24.34
C GLY A 591 2.84 -7.47 23.04
N MET A 592 3.52 -6.56 22.33
CA MET A 592 2.91 -5.76 21.28
C MET A 592 3.94 -5.38 20.22
N LEU A 593 3.50 -5.34 18.97
CA LEU A 593 4.20 -4.73 17.84
C LEU A 593 3.43 -3.47 17.43
N VAL A 594 4.12 -2.33 17.36
CA VAL A 594 3.59 -1.07 16.84
C VAL A 594 4.40 -0.67 15.62
N VAL A 595 3.70 -0.25 14.59
CA VAL A 595 4.23 -0.12 13.23
C VAL A 595 3.63 1.14 12.63
N GLN A 596 4.44 2.01 12.05
CA GLN A 596 3.95 3.18 11.33
C GLN A 596 3.24 2.75 10.03
N ASP A 597 2.18 3.47 9.68
CA ASP A 597 1.47 3.31 8.42
C ASP A 597 1.56 4.59 7.58
N GLY A 598 2.29 4.48 6.47
CA GLY A 598 2.54 5.56 5.52
C GLY A 598 1.30 5.95 4.73
N ARG A 599 0.30 5.07 4.64
CA ARG A 599 -0.97 5.30 3.93
C ARG A 599 -2.18 4.82 4.74
N ASN A 600 -2.58 5.62 5.72
CA ASN A 600 -3.83 5.37 6.45
C ASN A 600 -5.08 5.71 5.59
N VAL A 601 -5.65 4.67 4.98
CA VAL A 601 -6.74 4.68 4.01
C VAL A 601 -8.08 4.24 4.60
N MET A 602 -8.16 3.42 5.65
CA MET A 602 -9.46 2.98 6.19
C MET A 602 -9.67 3.35 7.68
N PRO A 603 -10.36 4.48 7.98
CA PRO A 603 -10.83 5.52 7.06
C PRO A 603 -9.68 6.44 6.61
N ALA A 604 -9.85 7.08 5.45
CA ALA A 604 -8.83 7.96 4.89
C ALA A 604 -8.55 9.13 5.85
N ALA A 605 -7.31 9.19 6.32
CA ALA A 605 -6.85 10.19 7.28
C ALA A 605 -5.32 10.41 7.14
N PRO A 606 -4.74 11.36 7.88
CA PRO A 606 -3.29 11.40 8.05
C PRO A 606 -2.71 10.05 8.55
N GLN A 607 -1.41 9.88 8.36
CA GLN A 607 -0.67 8.70 8.84
C GLN A 607 -0.88 8.45 10.34
N ASN A 608 -0.77 7.20 10.75
CA ASN A 608 -0.89 6.77 12.13
C ASN A 608 0.02 5.57 12.41
N PHE A 609 -0.19 4.89 13.54
CA PHE A 609 0.48 3.63 13.85
C PHE A 609 -0.56 2.52 14.01
N LYS A 610 -0.28 1.34 13.46
CA LYS A 610 -1.05 0.12 13.69
C LYS A 610 -0.49 -0.67 14.87
N ILE A 611 -1.39 -1.32 15.59
CA ILE A 611 -1.10 -2.02 16.84
C ILE A 611 -1.46 -3.49 16.66
N LEU A 612 -0.48 -4.37 16.86
CA LEU A 612 -0.62 -5.81 16.73
C LEU A 612 -0.32 -6.49 18.06
N ASN A 613 -1.15 -7.47 18.41
CA ASN A 613 -0.88 -8.36 19.53
C ASN A 613 0.36 -9.23 19.22
N GLY A 614 1.31 -9.26 20.16
CA GLY A 614 2.54 -10.02 20.05
C GLY A 614 2.34 -11.52 19.83
N GLU A 615 1.17 -12.08 20.17
CA GLU A 615 0.82 -13.47 19.86
C GLU A 615 0.92 -13.77 18.35
N LYS A 616 0.51 -12.84 17.48
CA LYS A 616 0.58 -13.01 16.03
C LYS A 616 2.03 -13.11 15.53
N LEU A 617 2.94 -12.32 16.14
CA LEU A 617 4.36 -12.40 15.85
C LEU A 617 4.97 -13.71 16.36
N VAL A 618 4.55 -14.17 17.54
CA VAL A 618 4.96 -15.48 18.07
C VAL A 618 4.53 -16.62 17.17
N GLU A 619 3.27 -16.62 16.70
CA GLU A 619 2.77 -17.62 15.75
C GLU A 619 3.57 -17.63 14.45
N PHE A 620 3.88 -16.45 13.91
CA PHE A 620 4.75 -16.31 12.74
C PHE A 620 6.13 -16.93 12.99
N ILE A 621 6.78 -16.58 14.11
CA ILE A 621 8.10 -17.10 14.48
C ILE A 621 8.06 -18.63 14.61
N GLN A 622 7.06 -19.18 15.31
CA GLN A 622 6.94 -20.63 15.53
C GLN A 622 6.71 -21.41 14.23
N ARG A 623 6.00 -20.82 13.25
CA ARG A 623 5.77 -21.44 11.94
C ARG A 623 7.04 -21.56 11.09
N HIS A 624 8.02 -20.67 11.32
CA HIS A 624 9.23 -20.53 10.52
C HIS A 624 10.53 -21.00 11.22
N GLN A 625 10.40 -21.57 12.43
CA GLN A 625 11.46 -22.30 13.13
C GLN A 625 11.51 -23.75 12.67
#